data_AF-A0ABD5WMI2-F1
#
_entry.id   AF-A0ABD5WMI2-F1
#
_cell.length_a   1.000
_cell.length_b   1.000
_cell.length_c   1.000
_cell.angle_alpha   90.00
_cell.angle_beta   90.00
_cell.angle_gamma   90.00
#
_symmetry.space_group_name_H-M   'P 1'
#
loop_
_entity.id
_entity.type
_entity.pdbx_description
1 polymer ?
#
loop_
_entity_poly.entity_id
_entity_poly.type
_entity_poly.pdbx_seq_one_letter_code
_entity_poly.pdbx_strand_id
1 'polypeptide(L)'
;MVPRFDTLDETPGFEVVDPIETRRFPLSTPSAVEPTPADPDSFRFPVTSACTIETSALTLPYTVLAYVWDADGEVLSELAHDESAEFPRDEYLIELNVPIKLYLRVESGVRIESDTDSMRLVFESETPVTVGARSFSEDPTGTVTTTDDPVDVMAAVSTLGSALETTTCERSWPTLREHPPRVERGDELSVPDGIEVPDTGVTVEVPPNYDAIYSVAPLAYYFGAEVVSGDTPRLTVGNSNAGSTARRDSKTRWFGRSNRRSSSTA
;
A
#
# COMPACT_ATOMS: atom_id res chain seq x y z
N MET A 1 -2.30 14.78 9.01
CA MET A 1 -3.49 14.27 9.74
C MET A 1 -3.44 12.75 9.63
N VAL A 2 -3.95 11.99 10.59
CA VAL A 2 -3.89 10.51 10.55
C VAL A 2 -5.21 9.91 11.04
N PRO A 3 -5.52 8.65 10.71
CA PRO A 3 -6.65 7.95 11.31
C PRO A 3 -6.55 7.92 12.83
N ARG A 4 -7.68 7.98 13.51
CA ARG A 4 -7.79 7.96 14.98
C ARG A 4 -8.77 6.91 15.43
N PHE A 5 -8.67 6.51 16.70
CA PHE A 5 -9.48 5.45 17.31
C PHE A 5 -10.29 6.06 18.44
N ASP A 6 -11.61 6.11 18.27
CA ASP A 6 -12.55 6.71 19.23
C ASP A 6 -13.44 5.60 19.83
N THR A 7 -13.74 5.65 21.13
CA THR A 7 -14.68 4.70 21.76
C THR A 7 -16.12 4.98 21.30
N LEU A 8 -16.94 3.93 21.20
CA LEU A 8 -18.37 4.08 20.92
C LEU A 8 -19.17 4.34 22.20
N ASP A 9 -20.08 5.32 22.17
CA ASP A 9 -20.89 5.72 23.33
C ASP A 9 -22.11 4.80 23.58
N GLU A 10 -22.75 4.32 22.50
CA GLU A 10 -24.03 3.60 22.60
C GLU A 10 -23.88 2.08 22.71
N THR A 11 -22.78 1.53 22.19
CA THR A 11 -22.52 0.09 22.16
C THR A 11 -21.06 -0.19 22.48
N PRO A 12 -20.75 -1.32 23.13
CA PRO A 12 -19.36 -1.71 23.36
C PRO A 12 -18.57 -1.84 22.05
N GLY A 13 -17.49 -1.08 21.95
CA GLY A 13 -16.63 -1.08 20.77
C GLY A 13 -15.88 0.24 20.59
N PHE A 14 -15.29 0.39 19.41
CA PHE A 14 -14.58 1.59 19.00
C PHE A 14 -14.81 1.81 17.49
N GLU A 15 -14.57 3.03 17.01
CA GLU A 15 -14.53 3.35 15.60
C GLU A 15 -13.13 3.80 15.17
N VAL A 16 -12.75 3.41 13.96
CA VAL A 16 -11.62 4.00 13.25
C VAL A 16 -12.16 5.17 12.44
N VAL A 17 -11.66 6.37 12.70
CA VAL A 17 -12.04 7.59 11.98
C VAL A 17 -10.88 8.02 11.11
N ASP A 18 -11.07 8.01 9.80
CA ASP A 18 -10.17 8.62 8.83
C ASP A 18 -10.67 10.03 8.49
N PRO A 19 -10.05 11.08 9.05
CA PRO A 19 -10.45 12.45 8.79
C PRO A 19 -9.94 13.01 7.46
N ILE A 20 -9.01 12.32 6.76
CA ILE A 20 -8.52 12.72 5.44
C ILE A 20 -9.62 12.44 4.41
N GLU A 21 -10.09 11.20 4.37
CA GLU A 21 -11.11 10.75 3.41
C GLU A 21 -12.55 10.86 3.95
N THR A 22 -12.72 11.41 5.16
CA THR A 22 -14.01 11.50 5.86
C THR A 22 -14.71 10.14 6.00
N ARG A 23 -13.93 9.09 6.30
CA ARG A 23 -14.43 7.71 6.45
C ARG A 23 -14.45 7.31 7.92
N ARG A 24 -15.37 6.41 8.24
CA ARG A 24 -15.52 5.83 9.58
C ARG A 24 -15.79 4.35 9.46
N PHE A 25 -15.20 3.57 10.34
CA PHE A 25 -15.45 2.13 10.40
C PHE A 25 -15.60 1.67 11.85
N PRO A 26 -16.83 1.35 12.31
CA PRO A 26 -17.05 0.87 13.66
C PRO A 26 -16.68 -0.62 13.78
N LEU A 27 -16.16 -1.00 14.94
CA LEU A 27 -15.90 -2.37 15.35
C LEU A 27 -16.53 -2.60 16.73
N SER A 28 -17.43 -3.56 16.83
CA SER A 28 -18.06 -3.93 18.10
C SER A 28 -17.22 -4.95 18.87
N THR A 29 -17.21 -4.84 20.18
CA THR A 29 -16.55 -5.77 21.11
C THR A 29 -17.59 -6.35 22.09
N PRO A 30 -17.31 -7.49 22.77
CA PRO A 30 -18.22 -8.04 23.77
C PRO A 30 -18.44 -7.13 25.00
N SER A 31 -17.44 -6.32 25.34
CA SER A 31 -17.41 -5.39 26.48
C SER A 31 -16.72 -4.09 26.07
N ALA A 32 -16.94 -3.02 26.84
CA ALA A 32 -16.32 -1.73 26.54
C ALA A 32 -14.79 -1.86 26.53
N VAL A 33 -14.15 -1.18 25.59
CA VAL A 33 -12.69 -1.14 25.43
C VAL A 33 -12.21 0.29 25.39
N GLU A 34 -10.98 0.52 25.85
CA GLU A 34 -10.30 1.81 25.75
C GLU A 34 -9.08 1.66 24.83
N PRO A 35 -9.13 2.15 23.58
CA PRO A 35 -7.99 2.14 22.68
C PRO A 35 -6.81 2.89 23.28
N THR A 36 -5.70 2.18 23.48
CA THR A 36 -4.44 2.78 23.96
C THR A 36 -3.48 2.97 22.79
N PRO A 37 -2.78 4.11 22.64
CA PRO A 37 -1.85 4.30 21.54
C PRO A 37 -0.80 3.18 21.46
N ALA A 38 -0.51 2.73 20.25
CA ALA A 38 0.52 1.73 19.97
C ALA A 38 1.47 2.21 18.88
N ASP A 39 2.61 1.54 18.75
CA ASP A 39 3.61 1.87 17.74
C ASP A 39 3.16 1.41 16.34
N PRO A 40 2.92 2.33 15.38
CA PRO A 40 2.57 1.97 14.01
C PRO A 40 3.68 1.18 13.30
N ASP A 41 4.95 1.37 13.69
CA ASP A 41 6.11 0.68 13.08
C ASP A 41 6.19 -0.80 13.47
N SER A 42 5.32 -1.26 14.37
CA SER A 42 5.19 -2.67 14.74
C SER A 42 4.46 -3.53 13.68
N PHE A 43 3.89 -2.90 12.65
CA PHE A 43 3.22 -3.59 11.55
C PHE A 43 4.17 -3.89 10.40
N ARG A 44 3.99 -5.06 9.77
CA ARG A 44 4.72 -5.43 8.55
C ARG A 44 4.40 -4.51 7.37
N PHE A 45 3.13 -4.15 7.21
CA PHE A 45 2.68 -3.24 6.18
C PHE A 45 2.47 -1.85 6.79
N PRO A 46 2.82 -0.77 6.05
CA PRO A 46 2.81 0.57 6.61
C PRO A 46 1.41 0.98 7.05
N VAL A 47 1.34 1.48 8.29
CA VAL A 47 0.18 2.16 8.87
C VAL A 47 0.63 3.49 9.45
N THR A 48 -0.27 4.48 9.49
CA THR A 48 0.06 5.83 10.00
C THR A 48 -0.30 6.02 11.47
N SER A 49 -1.15 5.16 12.01
CA SER A 49 -1.53 5.17 13.41
C SER A 49 -1.89 3.77 13.89
N ALA A 50 -1.70 3.52 15.18
CA ALA A 50 -2.06 2.26 15.79
C ALA A 50 -2.59 2.44 17.22
N CYS A 51 -3.42 1.51 17.65
CA CYS A 51 -3.83 1.37 19.05
C CYS A 51 -3.80 -0.10 19.48
N THR A 52 -3.84 -0.35 20.78
CA THR A 52 -4.09 -1.68 21.35
C THR A 52 -5.36 -1.65 22.18
N ILE A 53 -6.17 -2.69 22.03
CA ILE A 53 -7.36 -2.98 22.83
C ILE A 53 -7.22 -4.38 23.42
N GLU A 54 -7.85 -4.62 24.57
CA GLU A 54 -8.01 -5.96 25.13
C GLU A 54 -9.42 -6.45 24.84
N THR A 55 -9.57 -7.58 24.16
CA THR A 55 -10.90 -8.14 23.85
C THR A 55 -10.83 -9.64 23.56
N SER A 56 -11.95 -10.33 23.69
CA SER A 56 -12.10 -11.74 23.27
C SER A 56 -12.72 -11.90 21.89
N ALA A 57 -13.24 -10.82 21.30
CA ALA A 57 -13.75 -10.83 19.93
C ALA A 57 -13.86 -9.42 19.32
N LEU A 58 -13.90 -9.39 17.99
CA LEU A 58 -14.25 -8.23 17.19
C LEU A 58 -15.36 -8.60 16.22
N THR A 59 -16.40 -7.77 16.15
CA THR A 59 -17.50 -7.92 15.17
C THR A 59 -17.51 -6.71 14.25
N LEU A 60 -17.45 -6.98 12.94
CA LEU A 60 -17.58 -6.00 11.87
C LEU A 60 -19.07 -5.83 11.51
N PRO A 61 -19.48 -4.62 11.09
CA PRO A 61 -20.88 -4.31 10.76
C PRO A 61 -21.40 -5.00 9.50
N TYR A 62 -20.52 -5.59 8.71
CA TYR A 62 -20.82 -6.39 7.51
C TYR A 62 -19.62 -7.26 7.17
N THR A 63 -19.85 -8.28 6.35
CA THR A 63 -18.79 -9.15 5.86
C THR A 63 -17.88 -8.45 4.85
N VAL A 64 -16.57 -8.61 5.03
CA VAL A 64 -15.53 -8.03 4.19
C VAL A 64 -14.59 -9.10 3.68
N LEU A 65 -13.78 -8.76 2.69
CA LEU A 65 -12.66 -9.60 2.29
C LEU A 65 -11.55 -9.47 3.33
N ALA A 66 -11.18 -10.57 3.97
CA ALA A 66 -10.10 -10.62 4.95
C ALA A 66 -8.95 -11.50 4.45
N TYR A 67 -7.71 -11.08 4.70
CA TYR A 67 -6.52 -11.89 4.46
C TYR A 67 -5.83 -12.17 5.79
N VAL A 68 -5.53 -13.44 6.06
CA VAL A 68 -4.79 -13.86 7.26
C VAL A 68 -3.37 -14.22 6.85
N TRP A 69 -2.42 -13.54 7.47
CA TRP A 69 -0.99 -13.71 7.25
C TRP A 69 -0.34 -14.28 8.50
N ASP A 70 0.65 -15.14 8.33
CA ASP A 70 1.53 -15.55 9.42
C ASP A 70 2.64 -14.51 9.69
N ALA A 71 3.47 -14.79 10.69
CA ALA A 71 4.61 -13.95 11.06
C ALA A 71 5.69 -13.87 9.95
N ASP A 72 5.83 -14.91 9.13
CA ASP A 72 6.78 -14.96 8.01
C ASP A 72 6.29 -14.13 6.80
N GLY A 73 5.00 -13.78 6.79
CA GLY A 73 4.32 -13.01 5.75
C GLY A 73 3.82 -13.86 4.60
N GLU A 74 3.52 -15.13 4.84
CA GLU A 74 2.75 -15.96 3.92
C GLU A 74 1.25 -15.79 4.19
N VAL A 75 0.47 -15.78 3.10
CA VAL A 75 -1.00 -15.76 3.20
C VAL A 75 -1.47 -17.16 3.55
N LEU A 76 -2.04 -17.33 4.75
CA LEU A 76 -2.63 -18.58 5.20
C LEU A 76 -4.05 -18.76 4.65
N SER A 77 -4.81 -17.67 4.55
CA SER A 77 -6.20 -17.71 4.07
C SER A 77 -6.64 -16.36 3.51
N GLU A 78 -7.53 -16.44 2.52
CA GLU A 78 -8.42 -15.37 2.07
C GLU A 78 -9.83 -15.79 2.50
N LEU A 79 -10.57 -14.90 3.19
CA LEU A 79 -11.94 -15.16 3.62
C LEU A 79 -12.90 -14.13 3.06
N ALA A 80 -13.98 -14.60 2.45
CA ALA A 80 -15.06 -13.79 1.91
C ALA A 80 -16.41 -14.13 2.59
N HIS A 81 -17.50 -14.05 1.84
CA HIS A 81 -18.86 -14.26 2.31
C HIS A 81 -19.19 -15.73 2.57
N ASP A 82 -19.91 -16.01 3.66
CA ASP A 82 -20.34 -17.36 4.06
C ASP A 82 -19.17 -18.35 4.23
N GLU A 83 -18.02 -17.87 4.71
CA GLU A 83 -16.81 -18.65 4.95
C GLU A 83 -16.41 -18.61 6.43
N SER A 84 -15.71 -19.64 6.88
CA SER A 84 -15.14 -19.67 8.22
C SER A 84 -13.80 -20.38 8.22
N ALA A 85 -12.91 -19.93 9.11
CA ALA A 85 -11.61 -20.55 9.32
C ALA A 85 -11.22 -20.49 10.80
N GLU A 86 -10.46 -21.49 11.22
CA GLU A 86 -9.86 -21.58 12.54
C GLU A 86 -8.35 -21.71 12.41
N PHE A 87 -7.64 -20.90 13.17
CA PHE A 87 -6.19 -20.85 13.21
C PHE A 87 -5.73 -21.16 14.64
N PRO A 88 -4.74 -22.05 14.84
CA PRO A 88 -4.21 -22.35 16.16
C PRO A 88 -3.53 -21.11 16.77
N ARG A 89 -3.11 -21.17 18.04
CA ARG A 89 -2.38 -20.06 18.65
C ARG A 89 -1.06 -19.82 17.94
N ASP A 90 -0.93 -18.64 17.33
CA ASP A 90 0.30 -18.11 16.72
C ASP A 90 0.19 -16.57 16.61
N GLU A 91 1.20 -15.92 16.06
CA GLU A 91 1.15 -14.51 15.67
C GLU A 91 0.55 -14.35 14.26
N TYR A 92 -0.51 -13.55 14.16
CA TYR A 92 -1.20 -13.28 12.91
C TYR A 92 -1.27 -11.79 12.62
N LEU A 93 -1.16 -11.47 11.34
CA LEU A 93 -1.56 -10.19 10.77
C LEU A 93 -2.80 -10.41 9.92
N ILE A 94 -3.90 -9.71 10.23
CA ILE A 94 -5.18 -9.84 9.54
C ILE A 94 -5.46 -8.52 8.82
N GLU A 95 -5.49 -8.53 7.48
CA GLU A 95 -5.93 -7.39 6.67
C GLU A 95 -7.45 -7.44 6.50
N LEU A 96 -8.11 -6.32 6.79
CA LEU A 96 -9.55 -6.15 6.57
C LEU A 96 -9.77 -5.16 5.42
N ASN A 97 -10.43 -5.61 4.34
CA ASN A 97 -10.77 -4.74 3.21
C ASN A 97 -12.02 -3.91 3.53
N VAL A 98 -11.82 -2.89 4.36
CA VAL A 98 -12.83 -1.92 4.78
C VAL A 98 -12.51 -0.56 4.12
N PRO A 99 -13.39 0.46 4.23
CA PRO A 99 -13.16 1.77 3.62
C PRO A 99 -11.91 2.53 4.13
N ILE A 100 -11.21 2.02 5.13
CA ILE A 100 -9.94 2.52 5.67
C ILE A 100 -8.94 1.35 5.60
N LYS A 101 -7.65 1.59 5.35
CA LYS A 101 -6.68 0.49 5.47
C LYS A 101 -6.57 0.06 6.91
N LEU A 102 -6.96 -1.17 7.20
CA LEU A 102 -7.09 -1.68 8.56
C LEU A 102 -6.41 -3.04 8.67
N TYR A 103 -5.49 -3.12 9.62
CA TYR A 103 -4.78 -4.34 9.98
C TYR A 103 -4.99 -4.65 11.45
N LEU A 104 -5.12 -5.93 11.77
CA LEU A 104 -5.10 -6.43 13.14
C LEU A 104 -3.86 -7.29 13.33
N ARG A 105 -3.11 -7.05 14.39
CA ARG A 105 -2.01 -7.91 14.84
C ARG A 105 -2.39 -8.52 16.17
N VAL A 106 -2.27 -9.85 16.27
CA VAL A 106 -2.71 -10.61 17.45
C VAL A 106 -1.88 -11.87 17.63
N GLU A 107 -1.58 -12.21 18.89
CA GLU A 107 -0.97 -13.50 19.26
C GLU A 107 -2.00 -14.35 20.02
N SER A 108 -2.80 -15.13 19.28
CA SER A 108 -3.93 -15.89 19.82
C SER A 108 -4.35 -17.01 18.87
N GLY A 109 -5.08 -18.00 19.38
CA GLY A 109 -5.95 -18.80 18.50
C GLY A 109 -7.06 -17.91 17.96
N VAL A 110 -7.27 -17.91 16.63
CA VAL A 110 -8.25 -17.05 15.96
C VAL A 110 -9.26 -17.89 15.23
N ARG A 111 -10.55 -17.62 15.46
CA ARG A 111 -11.63 -18.12 14.64
C ARG A 111 -12.33 -16.97 13.93
N ILE A 112 -12.41 -17.06 12.61
CA ILE A 112 -13.10 -16.07 11.78
C ILE A 112 -14.37 -16.72 11.24
N GLU A 113 -15.49 -16.05 11.45
CA GLU A 113 -16.79 -16.45 10.92
C GLU A 113 -17.35 -15.29 10.12
N SER A 114 -17.78 -15.54 8.88
CA SER A 114 -18.65 -14.64 8.17
C SER A 114 -20.02 -15.27 7.96
N ASP A 115 -21.04 -14.46 8.17
CA ASP A 115 -22.40 -14.74 7.72
C ASP A 115 -22.82 -13.66 6.71
N THR A 116 -24.11 -13.63 6.39
CA THR A 116 -24.65 -12.69 5.40
C THR A 116 -24.56 -11.23 5.85
N ASP A 117 -24.63 -10.98 7.16
CA ASP A 117 -24.82 -9.64 7.72
C ASP A 117 -23.61 -9.16 8.53
N SER A 118 -22.67 -10.04 8.90
CA SER A 118 -21.53 -9.68 9.74
C SER A 118 -20.32 -10.62 9.57
N MET A 119 -19.14 -10.10 9.88
CA MET A 119 -17.93 -10.89 10.07
C MET A 119 -17.45 -10.75 11.50
N ARG A 120 -17.13 -11.87 12.15
CA ARG A 120 -16.71 -11.94 13.55
C ARG A 120 -15.38 -12.67 13.67
N LEU A 121 -14.45 -12.04 14.38
CA LEU A 121 -13.17 -12.62 14.78
C LEU A 121 -13.25 -12.94 16.27
N VAL A 122 -12.97 -14.19 16.63
CA VAL A 122 -13.04 -14.70 18.00
C VAL A 122 -11.66 -15.17 18.41
N PHE A 123 -11.21 -14.68 19.57
CA PHE A 123 -9.92 -15.02 20.15
C PHE A 123 -10.11 -16.10 21.23
N GLU A 124 -9.07 -16.90 21.48
CA GLU A 124 -9.15 -18.01 22.45
C GLU A 124 -9.48 -17.56 23.88
N SER A 125 -9.05 -16.34 24.22
CA SER A 125 -9.30 -15.65 25.49
C SER A 125 -9.30 -14.14 25.27
N GLU A 126 -9.56 -13.37 26.33
CA GLU A 126 -9.25 -11.94 26.35
C GLU A 126 -7.76 -11.76 26.01
N THR A 127 -7.48 -11.06 24.92
CA THR A 127 -6.16 -10.94 24.32
C THR A 127 -5.93 -9.49 23.87
N PRO A 128 -4.70 -8.96 24.01
CA PRO A 128 -4.33 -7.72 23.36
C PRO A 128 -4.39 -7.86 21.83
N VAL A 129 -5.14 -6.98 21.17
CA VAL A 129 -5.20 -6.84 19.72
C VAL A 129 -4.67 -5.47 19.36
N THR A 130 -3.58 -5.43 18.59
CA THR A 130 -3.07 -4.17 18.03
C THR A 130 -3.77 -3.91 16.71
N VAL A 131 -4.36 -2.72 16.57
CA VAL A 131 -5.12 -2.28 15.40
C VAL A 131 -4.33 -1.18 14.71
N GLY A 132 -3.92 -1.40 13.47
CA GLY A 132 -3.17 -0.46 12.65
C GLY A 132 -4.06 0.12 11.56
N ALA A 133 -4.01 1.44 11.37
CA ALA A 133 -4.85 2.13 10.40
C ALA A 133 -4.06 3.09 9.51
N ARG A 134 -4.47 3.16 8.24
CA ARG A 134 -4.02 4.17 7.28
C ARG A 134 -5.16 4.66 6.41
N SER A 135 -5.09 5.91 5.99
CA SER A 135 -5.95 6.42 4.93
C SER A 135 -5.65 5.76 3.58
N PHE A 136 -6.61 5.82 2.66
CA PHE A 136 -6.39 5.46 1.26
C PHE A 136 -5.83 6.61 0.41
N SER A 137 -5.84 7.84 0.94
CA SER A 137 -5.24 9.06 0.37
C SER A 137 -5.28 9.09 -1.16
N GLU A 138 -6.43 9.54 -1.67
CA GLU A 138 -6.70 9.59 -3.11
C GLU A 138 -6.20 10.89 -3.75
N ASP A 139 -5.87 11.90 -2.93
CA ASP A 139 -5.45 13.22 -3.37
C ASP A 139 -3.91 13.40 -3.36
N PRO A 140 -3.36 14.24 -4.26
CA PRO A 140 -1.93 14.54 -4.26
C PRO A 140 -1.46 15.15 -2.92
N THR A 141 -0.37 14.62 -2.38
CA THR A 141 0.24 15.08 -1.11
C THR A 141 0.82 16.51 -1.18
N GLY A 142 0.95 17.08 -2.38
CA GLY A 142 1.42 18.45 -2.61
C GLY A 142 1.49 18.80 -4.09
N THR A 143 1.91 20.03 -4.39
CA THR A 143 2.13 20.51 -5.77
C THR A 143 3.60 20.83 -5.99
N VAL A 144 4.22 20.19 -6.98
CA VAL A 144 5.54 20.52 -7.53
C VAL A 144 5.35 21.42 -8.73
N THR A 145 6.09 22.53 -8.79
CA THR A 145 6.11 23.42 -9.94
C THR A 145 7.35 23.14 -10.78
N THR A 146 7.19 23.00 -12.10
CA THR A 146 8.28 22.87 -13.08
C THR A 146 8.22 23.99 -14.12
N THR A 147 9.33 24.23 -14.82
CA THR A 147 9.37 25.12 -16.00
C THR A 147 9.26 24.32 -17.31
N ASP A 148 9.46 25.00 -18.45
CA ASP A 148 9.63 24.37 -19.76
C ASP A 148 11.06 23.85 -20.02
N ASP A 149 11.99 24.01 -19.07
CA ASP A 149 13.29 23.37 -19.16
C ASP A 149 13.12 21.86 -18.92
N PRO A 150 13.51 20.99 -19.87
CA PRO A 150 13.42 19.54 -19.68
C PRO A 150 14.16 19.04 -18.43
N VAL A 151 15.21 19.72 -17.97
CA VAL A 151 15.94 19.37 -16.74
C VAL A 151 15.07 19.63 -15.50
N ASP A 152 14.29 20.71 -15.48
CA ASP A 152 13.34 20.98 -14.39
C ASP A 152 12.20 19.94 -14.39
N VAL A 153 11.74 19.51 -15.58
CA VAL A 153 10.75 18.45 -15.69
C VAL A 153 11.29 17.11 -15.18
N MET A 154 12.56 16.81 -15.42
CA MET A 154 13.23 15.64 -14.84
C MET A 154 13.25 15.69 -13.31
N ALA A 155 13.58 16.85 -12.73
CA ALA A 155 13.54 17.04 -11.28
C ALA A 155 12.12 16.84 -10.72
N ALA A 156 11.10 17.39 -11.38
CA ALA A 156 9.70 17.20 -10.97
C ALA A 156 9.23 15.73 -11.10
N VAL A 157 9.62 15.02 -12.17
CA VAL A 157 9.29 13.59 -12.32
C VAL A 157 10.00 12.73 -11.28
N SER A 158 11.19 13.14 -10.84
CA SER A 158 11.94 12.45 -9.78
C SER A 158 11.23 12.51 -8.42
N THR A 159 10.30 13.46 -8.22
CA THR A 159 9.55 13.54 -6.96
C THR A 159 8.35 12.59 -6.89
N LEU A 160 7.94 11.95 -8.00
CA LEU A 160 6.73 11.12 -8.01
C LEU A 160 6.83 9.95 -7.03
N GLY A 161 8.05 9.46 -6.75
CA GLY A 161 8.33 8.43 -5.77
C GLY A 161 7.95 8.76 -4.33
N SER A 162 7.68 10.03 -4.01
CA SER A 162 7.27 10.44 -2.65
C SER A 162 5.91 9.87 -2.23
N ALA A 163 5.12 9.37 -3.18
CA ALA A 163 3.84 8.70 -2.91
C ALA A 163 3.99 7.17 -2.70
N LEU A 164 5.21 6.67 -2.59
CA LEU A 164 5.45 5.27 -2.22
C LEU A 164 5.39 5.13 -0.70
N GLU A 165 4.50 4.25 -0.25
CA GLU A 165 4.34 3.91 1.16
C GLU A 165 5.41 2.92 1.65
N THR A 166 6.04 2.23 0.69
CA THR A 166 7.17 1.35 0.92
C THR A 166 8.04 1.26 -0.34
N THR A 167 9.34 1.03 -0.14
CA THR A 167 10.31 0.77 -1.20
C THR A 167 10.50 -0.73 -1.48
N THR A 168 9.87 -1.60 -0.69
CA THR A 168 9.90 -3.06 -0.84
C THR A 168 8.99 -3.53 -1.99
N CYS A 169 8.94 -4.85 -2.26
CA CYS A 169 8.18 -5.41 -3.40
C CYS A 169 6.66 -5.24 -3.25
N GLU A 170 6.19 -5.11 -2.01
CA GLU A 170 4.82 -4.89 -1.59
C GLU A 170 4.19 -3.66 -2.27
N ARG A 171 4.99 -2.67 -2.70
CA ARG A 171 4.51 -1.55 -3.54
C ARG A 171 3.80 -2.00 -4.82
N SER A 172 3.91 -3.26 -5.22
CA SER A 172 3.11 -3.82 -6.31
C SER A 172 1.60 -3.80 -6.00
N TRP A 173 1.21 -3.73 -4.73
CA TRP A 173 -0.17 -3.46 -4.34
C TRP A 173 -0.51 -1.99 -4.57
N PRO A 174 -1.56 -1.68 -5.34
CA PRO A 174 -1.90 -0.30 -5.69
C PRO A 174 -2.06 0.62 -4.48
N THR A 175 -2.53 0.07 -3.36
CA THR A 175 -2.75 0.84 -2.14
C THR A 175 -1.46 1.26 -1.46
N LEU A 176 -0.30 0.70 -1.82
CA LEU A 176 1.01 1.09 -1.31
C LEU A 176 1.76 2.06 -2.24
N ARG A 177 1.04 2.59 -3.23
CA ARG A 177 1.53 3.63 -4.15
C ARG A 177 0.40 4.63 -4.33
N GLU A 178 0.36 5.60 -3.44
CA GLU A 178 -0.68 6.63 -3.40
C GLU A 178 -0.60 7.57 -4.61
N HIS A 179 -1.49 8.55 -4.67
CA HIS A 179 -1.48 9.53 -5.73
C HIS A 179 -0.20 10.38 -5.66
N PRO A 180 0.65 10.42 -6.70
CA PRO A 180 1.86 11.23 -6.69
C PRO A 180 1.54 12.72 -6.60
N PRO A 181 2.51 13.57 -6.22
CA PRO A 181 2.33 15.02 -6.20
C PRO A 181 1.79 15.55 -7.53
N ARG A 182 0.98 16.59 -7.44
CA ARG A 182 0.51 17.32 -8.60
C ARG A 182 1.70 18.06 -9.21
N VAL A 183 1.91 17.92 -10.51
CA VAL A 183 2.93 18.69 -11.24
C VAL A 183 2.23 19.80 -12.02
N GLU A 184 2.64 21.04 -11.79
CA GLU A 184 2.15 22.23 -12.49
C GLU A 184 3.29 22.97 -13.19
N ARG A 185 2.96 23.69 -14.25
CA ARG A 185 3.91 24.55 -14.95
C ARG A 185 3.93 25.94 -14.34
N GLY A 186 5.12 26.49 -14.12
CA GLY A 186 5.34 27.85 -13.66
C GLY A 186 6.66 28.44 -14.22
N ASP A 187 7.10 29.53 -13.61
CA ASP A 187 8.28 30.28 -14.06
C ASP A 187 9.60 29.79 -13.43
N GLU A 188 9.53 29.01 -12.34
CA GLU A 188 10.67 28.41 -11.66
C GLU A 188 10.34 27.00 -11.13
N LEU A 189 11.37 26.16 -10.97
CA LEU A 189 11.27 24.87 -10.31
C LEU A 189 11.08 25.08 -8.79
N SER A 190 10.04 24.47 -8.23
CA SER A 190 9.76 24.51 -6.79
C SER A 190 9.22 23.17 -6.29
N VAL A 191 9.91 22.59 -5.31
CA VAL A 191 9.52 21.35 -4.62
C VAL A 191 9.26 21.71 -3.15
N PRO A 192 8.01 21.61 -2.66
CA PRO A 192 7.69 21.86 -1.25
C PRO A 192 8.44 20.93 -0.29
N ASP A 193 8.82 21.45 0.88
CA ASP A 193 9.52 20.69 1.94
C ASP A 193 8.78 19.41 2.39
N GLY A 194 7.44 19.36 2.24
CA GLY A 194 6.63 18.20 2.59
C GLY A 194 6.66 17.05 1.57
N ILE A 195 7.39 17.18 0.46
CA ILE A 195 7.56 16.13 -0.55
C ILE A 195 8.90 15.44 -0.30
N GLU A 196 8.85 14.33 0.42
CA GLU A 196 10.02 13.52 0.73
C GLU A 196 10.15 12.37 -0.26
N VAL A 197 11.24 12.36 -1.02
CA VAL A 197 11.52 11.30 -2.00
C VAL A 197 12.36 10.22 -1.32
N PRO A 198 11.98 8.93 -1.41
CA PRO A 198 12.78 7.86 -0.83
C PRO A 198 14.13 7.74 -1.53
N ASP A 199 15.21 7.55 -0.75
CA ASP A 199 16.52 7.19 -1.31
C ASP A 199 16.52 5.71 -1.72
N THR A 200 16.16 5.45 -2.97
CA THR A 200 16.10 4.10 -3.52
C THR A 200 17.40 3.68 -4.21
N GLY A 201 18.33 4.63 -4.43
CA GLY A 201 19.51 4.45 -5.25
C GLY A 201 19.22 4.08 -6.72
N VAL A 202 17.99 4.27 -7.20
CA VAL A 202 17.62 3.99 -8.59
C VAL A 202 17.74 5.28 -9.41
N THR A 203 18.48 5.21 -10.53
CA THR A 203 18.64 6.35 -11.45
C THR A 203 18.24 5.94 -12.87
N VAL A 204 17.50 6.81 -13.54
CA VAL A 204 17.10 6.69 -14.95
C VAL A 204 17.73 7.84 -15.73
N GLU A 205 18.77 7.54 -16.50
CA GLU A 205 19.39 8.50 -17.41
C GLU A 205 18.62 8.50 -18.73
N VAL A 206 18.15 9.66 -19.20
CA VAL A 206 17.53 9.83 -20.53
C VAL A 206 17.86 11.18 -21.14
N PRO A 207 17.75 11.35 -22.48
CA PRO A 207 17.98 12.65 -23.08
C PRO A 207 17.00 13.71 -22.56
N PRO A 208 17.41 14.99 -22.40
CA PRO A 208 16.57 16.07 -21.86
C PRO A 208 15.55 16.55 -22.89
N ASN A 209 14.58 15.71 -23.21
CA ASN A 209 13.41 16.05 -24.02
C ASN A 209 12.15 15.34 -23.49
N TYR A 210 10.99 15.95 -23.74
CA TYR A 210 9.71 15.51 -23.20
C TYR A 210 9.35 14.06 -23.55
N ASP A 211 9.60 13.64 -24.80
CA ASP A 211 9.26 12.27 -25.23
C ASP A 211 9.99 11.22 -24.38
N ALA A 212 11.28 11.45 -24.10
CA ALA A 212 12.08 10.55 -23.28
C ALA A 212 11.66 10.60 -21.81
N ILE A 213 11.46 11.81 -21.25
CA ILE A 213 11.07 12.01 -19.85
C ILE A 213 9.70 11.38 -19.55
N TYR A 214 8.68 11.66 -20.37
CA TYR A 214 7.35 11.11 -20.18
C TYR A 214 7.29 9.60 -20.41
N SER A 215 8.16 9.05 -21.25
CA SER A 215 8.27 7.59 -21.43
C SER A 215 8.77 6.88 -20.17
N VAL A 216 9.57 7.54 -19.33
CA VAL A 216 10.13 6.95 -18.10
C VAL A 216 9.41 7.37 -16.82
N ALA A 217 8.47 8.32 -16.86
CA ALA A 217 7.76 8.79 -15.67
C ALA A 217 7.05 7.67 -14.86
N PRO A 218 6.37 6.67 -15.47
CA PRO A 218 5.79 5.56 -14.71
C PRO A 218 6.86 4.69 -14.02
N LEU A 219 8.04 4.56 -14.64
CA LEU A 219 9.17 3.84 -14.08
C LEU A 219 9.76 4.60 -12.88
N ALA A 220 9.94 5.91 -13.03
CA ALA A 220 10.42 6.78 -11.97
C ALA A 220 9.50 6.75 -10.75
N TYR A 221 8.20 6.85 -10.96
CA TYR A 221 7.21 6.69 -9.90
C TYR A 221 7.27 5.30 -9.23
N TYR A 222 7.23 4.22 -10.01
CA TYR A 222 7.17 2.87 -9.46
C TYR A 222 8.44 2.47 -8.69
N PHE A 223 9.61 2.97 -9.08
CA PHE A 223 10.88 2.68 -8.43
C PHE A 223 11.34 3.75 -7.45
N GLY A 224 10.65 4.89 -7.36
CA GLY A 224 11.16 6.08 -6.67
C GLY A 224 12.51 6.51 -7.23
N ALA A 225 12.65 6.53 -8.56
CA ALA A 225 13.92 6.75 -9.23
C ALA A 225 14.18 8.23 -9.52
N GLU A 226 15.45 8.62 -9.42
CA GLU A 226 15.94 9.90 -9.90
C GLU A 226 16.05 9.87 -11.43
N VAL A 227 15.41 10.81 -12.13
CA VAL A 227 15.54 10.99 -13.57
C VAL A 227 16.59 12.05 -13.82
N VAL A 228 17.64 11.70 -14.56
CA VAL A 228 18.75 12.62 -14.86
C VAL A 228 19.03 12.68 -16.36
N SER A 229 19.66 13.77 -16.78
CA SER A 229 20.03 13.98 -18.18
C SER A 229 21.18 13.06 -18.60
N GLY A 230 21.02 12.36 -19.72
CA GLY A 230 22.05 11.55 -20.35
C GLY A 230 21.76 11.24 -21.81
N ASP A 231 22.78 11.24 -22.66
CA ASP A 231 22.59 11.03 -24.11
C ASP A 231 22.14 9.61 -24.48
N THR A 232 22.44 8.64 -23.62
CA THR A 232 22.11 7.22 -23.83
C THR A 232 21.21 6.73 -22.70
N PRO A 233 19.98 6.26 -23.01
CA PRO A 233 19.06 5.75 -22.00
C PRO A 233 19.67 4.64 -21.13
N ARG A 234 19.57 4.78 -19.81
CA ARG A 234 20.16 3.84 -18.84
C ARG A 234 19.34 3.76 -17.56
N LEU A 235 19.26 2.56 -16.99
CA LEU A 235 18.73 2.31 -15.65
C LEU A 235 19.87 1.77 -14.76
N THR A 236 20.05 2.35 -13.57
CA THR A 236 21.08 1.96 -12.61
C THR A 236 20.44 1.76 -11.24
N VAL A 237 20.91 0.77 -10.47
CA VAL A 237 20.41 0.46 -9.12
C VAL A 237 21.61 0.33 -8.17
N GLY A 238 21.69 1.24 -7.20
CA GLY A 238 22.89 1.44 -6.37
C GLY A 238 24.12 1.83 -7.21
N ASN A 239 25.33 1.60 -6.69
CA ASN A 239 26.57 1.79 -7.46
C ASN A 239 26.81 0.72 -8.55
N SER A 240 25.81 -0.10 -8.86
CA SER A 240 25.88 -1.20 -9.82
C SER A 240 25.05 -0.90 -11.07
N ASN A 241 25.75 -0.74 -12.19
CA ASN A 241 25.15 -0.49 -13.49
C ASN A 241 24.38 -1.72 -14.00
N ALA A 242 23.06 -1.72 -13.89
CA ALA A 242 22.19 -2.65 -14.62
C ALA A 242 21.99 -2.15 -16.06
N GLY A 243 23.08 -2.05 -16.83
CA GLY A 243 23.05 -1.53 -18.20
C GLY A 243 22.33 -2.48 -19.17
N SER A 244 21.00 -2.37 -19.31
CA SER A 244 20.31 -2.90 -20.48
C SER A 244 20.37 -1.87 -21.61
N THR A 245 21.32 -2.02 -22.54
CA THR A 245 21.30 -1.28 -23.79
C THR A 245 20.23 -1.88 -24.70
N ALA A 246 19.00 -1.36 -24.61
CA ALA A 246 17.97 -1.68 -25.59
C ALA A 246 18.28 -0.96 -26.90
N ARG A 247 19.15 -1.54 -27.74
CA ARG A 247 19.23 -1.14 -29.14
C ARG A 247 17.89 -1.50 -29.79
N ARG A 248 17.13 -0.48 -30.23
CA ARG A 248 16.01 -0.67 -31.15
C ARG A 248 16.56 -1.15 -32.48
N ASP A 249 16.74 -2.46 -32.62
CA ASP A 249 16.83 -3.06 -33.95
C ASP A 249 15.44 -3.06 -34.56
N SER A 250 15.34 -2.35 -35.68
CA SER A 250 14.14 -2.20 -36.49
C SER A 250 13.79 -3.53 -37.17
N LYS A 251 13.16 -4.45 -36.42
CA LYS A 251 12.25 -5.52 -36.87
C LYS A 251 12.06 -6.55 -35.75
N THR A 252 11.02 -6.40 -34.92
CA THR A 252 10.37 -7.60 -34.35
C THR A 252 8.89 -7.33 -34.15
N ARG A 253 8.07 -7.91 -35.04
CA ARG A 253 6.63 -8.09 -34.83
C ARG A 253 6.47 -9.14 -33.74
N TRP A 254 6.01 -8.75 -32.55
CA TRP A 254 5.48 -9.68 -31.57
C TRP A 254 3.98 -9.80 -31.76
N PHE A 255 3.51 -10.87 -32.40
CA PHE A 255 2.23 -11.55 -32.16
C PHE A 255 2.11 -12.77 -33.09
N GLY A 256 1.96 -13.97 -32.52
CA GLY A 256 1.79 -15.21 -33.31
C GLY A 256 1.68 -16.49 -32.49
N ARG A 257 0.59 -16.61 -31.72
CA ARG A 257 -0.03 -17.82 -31.11
C ARG A 257 0.68 -19.17 -31.30
N SER A 258 1.06 -19.83 -30.19
CA SER A 258 1.12 -21.30 -30.11
C SER A 258 -0.08 -21.81 -29.29
N ASN A 259 -1.01 -22.48 -29.97
CA ASN A 259 -2.02 -23.29 -29.29
C ASN A 259 -2.14 -24.61 -30.03
N ARG A 260 -1.48 -25.65 -29.51
CA ARG A 260 -1.80 -27.05 -29.82
C ARG A 260 -1.72 -27.86 -28.54
N ARG A 261 -2.89 -28.08 -27.94
CA ARG A 261 -3.13 -29.16 -26.99
C ARG A 261 -2.94 -30.49 -27.73
N SER A 262 -2.09 -31.35 -27.19
CA SER A 262 -2.03 -32.77 -27.50
C SER A 262 -3.23 -33.46 -26.86
N SER A 263 -4.10 -34.05 -27.66
CA SER A 263 -5.08 -35.04 -27.22
C SER A 263 -4.57 -36.43 -27.62
N SER A 264 -4.20 -37.25 -26.64
CA SER A 264 -4.04 -38.69 -26.80
C SER A 264 -5.34 -39.37 -26.36
N THR A 265 -5.97 -40.17 -27.23
CA THR A 265 -6.37 -41.56 -26.94
C THR A 265 -7.04 -42.22 -28.16
N ALA A 266 -6.72 -43.51 -28.30
CA ALA A 266 -7.28 -44.56 -29.18
C ALA A 266 -6.93 -44.49 -30.67
#